data_AF-A0A7D9E788-F1
#
_entry.id   AF-A0A7D9E788-F1
#
_cell.length_a   1.000
_cell.length_b   1.000
_cell.length_c   1.000
_cell.angle_alpha   90.00
_cell.angle_beta   90.00
_cell.angle_gamma   90.00
#
_symmetry.space_group_name_H-M   'P 1'
#
loop_
_entity.id
_entity.type
_entity.pdbx_description
1 polymer ?
#
loop_
_entity_poly.entity_id
_entity_poly.type
_entity_poly.pdbx_seq_one_letter_code
_entity_poly.pdbx_strand_id
1 'polypeptide(L)' 'MEVMSENVTNLTLKEQFHVGIVTGQLDIVEDILDTSPSLVHYIDENGTTPLILCAANGHVDVLKYLIKRGANVEQRRK' A
#
# COMPACT_ATOMS: atom_id res chain seq x y z
N MET A 1 -11.71 14.74 -1.11
CA MET A 1 -12.59 13.59 -0.81
C MET A 1 -13.23 13.21 -2.12
N GLU A 2 -12.53 12.40 -2.92
CA GLU A 2 -13.07 11.96 -4.21
C GLU A 2 -14.21 10.97 -3.96
N VAL A 3 -15.28 11.23 -4.69
CA VAL A 3 -16.59 10.60 -4.58
C VAL A 3 -16.47 9.23 -5.24
N MET A 4 -16.67 8.16 -4.47
CA MET A 4 -16.75 6.79 -4.98
C MET A 4 -18.09 6.61 -5.70
N SER A 5 -18.16 7.07 -6.94
CA SER A 5 -19.30 6.86 -7.84
C SER A 5 -18.91 5.87 -8.93
N GLU A 6 -19.35 4.62 -8.75
CA GLU A 6 -19.64 3.63 -9.79
C GLU A 6 -18.60 3.36 -10.90
N ASN A 7 -17.72 2.37 -10.67
CA ASN A 7 -17.47 1.33 -11.68
C ASN A 7 -16.87 0.06 -11.04
N VAL A 8 -17.63 -1.02 -11.01
CA VAL A 8 -17.38 -2.23 -10.19
C VAL A 8 -16.20 -3.10 -10.67
N THR A 9 -15.35 -2.67 -11.63
CA THR A 9 -14.19 -3.46 -12.08
C THR A 9 -12.93 -2.68 -12.48
N ASN A 10 -12.79 -1.38 -12.19
CA ASN A 10 -11.62 -0.63 -12.68
C ASN A 10 -10.89 0.16 -11.59
N LEU A 11 -10.38 -0.55 -10.59
CA LEU A 11 -9.40 0.01 -9.67
C LEU A 11 -8.04 0.07 -10.37
N THR A 12 -7.40 1.23 -10.35
CA THR A 12 -6.00 1.38 -10.73
C THR A 12 -5.11 0.49 -9.88
N LEU A 13 -3.93 0.12 -10.39
CA LEU A 13 -2.96 -0.70 -9.65
C LEU A 13 -2.61 -0.10 -8.28
N LYS A 14 -2.61 1.23 -8.18
CA LYS A 14 -2.33 1.99 -6.97
C LYS A 14 -3.46 1.87 -5.93
N GLU A 15 -4.71 1.90 -6.38
CA GLU A 15 -5.87 1.68 -5.51
C GLU A 15 -5.94 0.22 -5.04
N GLN A 16 -5.67 -0.74 -5.93
CA GLN A 16 -5.57 -2.16 -5.55
C GLN A 16 -4.46 -2.39 -4.52
N PHE A 17 -3.29 -1.77 -4.73
CA PHE A 17 -2.19 -1.80 -3.77
C PHE A 17 -2.62 -1.22 -2.43
N HIS A 18 -3.26 -0.05 -2.42
CA HIS A 18 -3.76 0.57 -1.20
C HIS A 18 -4.77 -0.33 -0.46
N VAL A 19 -5.72 -0.93 -1.18
CA VAL A 19 -6.69 -1.88 -0.60
C VAL A 19 -5.98 -3.10 -0.02
N GLY A 20 -5.02 -3.70 -0.73
CA GLY A 20 -4.24 -4.84 -0.24
C GLY A 20 -3.50 -4.51 1.06
N ILE A 21 -2.89 -3.33 1.12
CA ILE A 21 -2.23 -2.82 2.33
C ILE A 21 -3.21 -2.63 3.50
N VAL A 22 -4.35 -1.97 3.28
CA VAL A 22 -5.33 -1.68 4.35
C VAL A 22 -6.03 -2.94 4.85
N THR A 23 -6.22 -3.92 3.98
CA THR A 23 -6.91 -5.18 4.31
C THR A 23 -5.98 -6.29 4.78
N GLY A 24 -4.66 -6.14 4.61
CA GLY A 24 -3.67 -7.16 4.99
C GLY A 24 -3.55 -8.31 3.98
N GLN A 25 -3.99 -8.11 2.73
CA GLN A 25 -3.92 -9.11 1.66
C GLN A 25 -2.51 -9.15 1.07
N LEU A 26 -1.62 -9.94 1.70
CA LEU A 26 -0.23 -10.06 1.30
C LEU A 26 -0.05 -10.55 -0.15
N ASP A 27 -0.86 -11.51 -0.57
CA ASP A 27 -0.88 -12.06 -1.93
C ASP A 27 -1.05 -10.96 -3.00
N ILE A 28 -2.05 -10.10 -2.81
CA ILE A 28 -2.30 -8.96 -3.71
C ILE A 28 -1.10 -8.00 -3.70
N VAL A 29 -0.52 -7.74 -2.54
CA VAL A 29 0.63 -6.83 -2.38
C VAL A 29 1.87 -7.41 -3.06
N GLU A 30 2.08 -8.73 -2.98
CA GLU A 30 3.17 -9.45 -3.65
C GLU A 30 3.05 -9.33 -5.17
N ASP A 31 1.90 -9.74 -5.73
CA ASP A 31 1.64 -9.73 -7.17
C ASP A 31 1.80 -8.32 -7.77
N ILE A 32 1.30 -7.30 -7.06
CA ILE A 32 1.39 -5.91 -7.50
C ILE A 32 2.84 -5.42 -7.45
N LEU A 33 3.60 -5.72 -6.39
CA LEU A 33 5.00 -5.27 -6.29
C LEU A 33 5.93 -6.01 -7.24
N ASP A 34 5.59 -7.22 -7.67
CA ASP A 34 6.32 -7.91 -8.72
C ASP A 34 6.09 -7.29 -10.09
N THR A 35 4.88 -6.78 -10.34
CA THR A 35 4.57 -6.06 -11.59
C THR A 35 5.03 -4.60 -11.56
N SER A 36 4.99 -3.94 -10.39
CA SER A 36 5.32 -2.52 -10.22
C SER A 36 6.05 -2.25 -8.90
N PRO A 37 7.36 -2.56 -8.84
CA PRO A 37 8.15 -2.44 -7.61
C PRO A 37 8.18 -1.02 -7.03
N SER A 38 8.03 0.02 -7.86
CA SER A 38 8.08 1.42 -7.42
C SER A 38 6.97 1.81 -6.44
N LEU A 39 5.87 1.05 -6.38
CA LEU A 39 4.77 1.30 -5.45
C LEU A 39 5.18 1.12 -3.98
N VAL A 40 6.29 0.44 -3.70
CA VAL A 40 6.83 0.29 -2.33
C VAL A 40 7.18 1.65 -1.69
N HIS A 41 7.48 2.67 -2.50
CA HIS A 41 7.81 4.03 -2.06
C HIS A 41 6.63 5.02 -2.19
N TYR A 42 5.42 4.51 -2.45
CA TYR A 42 4.24 5.34 -2.57
C TYR A 42 4.00 6.15 -1.28
N ILE A 43 3.57 7.40 -1.45
CA ILE A 43 3.09 8.27 -0.38
C ILE A 43 1.77 8.92 -0.80
N ASP A 44 0.78 8.92 0.08
CA ASP A 44 -0.45 9.68 -0.15
C ASP A 44 -0.23 11.20 0.05
N GLU A 45 -1.28 11.99 -0.15
CA GLU A 45 -1.26 13.45 0.00
C GLU A 45 -0.93 13.90 1.44
N ASN A 46 -1.16 13.05 2.42
CA ASN A 46 -0.86 13.29 3.84
C ASN A 46 0.55 12.81 4.22
N GLY A 47 1.36 12.33 3.27
CA GLY A 47 2.67 11.74 3.53
C GLY A 47 2.59 10.37 4.21
N THR A 48 1.47 9.67 4.10
CA THR A 48 1.27 8.31 4.62
C THR A 48 1.96 7.32 3.70
N THR A 49 2.87 6.52 4.26
CA THR A 49 3.51 5.42 3.54
C THR A 49 2.73 4.12 3.72
N PRO A 50 2.93 3.12 2.83
CA PRO A 50 2.45 1.76 3.02
C PRO A 50 2.80 1.18 4.39
N LEU A 51 4.01 1.45 4.91
CA LEU A 51 4.41 0.98 6.24
C LEU A 51 3.55 1.59 7.36
N ILE A 52 3.19 2.88 7.27
CA ILE A 52 2.32 3.53 8.26
C ILE A 52 0.92 2.91 8.21
N LEU A 53 0.39 2.63 7.02
CA LEU A 53 -0.91 1.96 6.87
C LEU A 53 -0.90 0.55 7.46
N CYS A 54 0.13 -0.27 7.17
CA CYS A 54 0.25 -1.60 7.77
C CYS A 54 0.37 -1.54 9.29
N ALA A 55 1.20 -0.63 9.82
CA ALA A 55 1.39 -0.48 11.26
C ALA A 55 0.11 -0.04 11.97
N ALA A 56 -0.66 0.86 11.37
CA ALA A 56 -1.94 1.33 11.91
C ALA A 56 -3.01 0.23 11.95
N ASN A 57 -2.97 -0.72 11.01
CA ASN A 57 -3.96 -1.81 10.92
C ASN A 57 -3.47 -3.14 11.54
N GLY A 58 -2.19 -3.23 11.95
CA GLY A 58 -1.63 -4.44 12.56
C GLY A 58 -1.20 -5.53 11.56
N HIS A 59 -1.05 -5.20 10.28
CA HIS A 59 -0.68 -6.14 9.20
C HIS A 59 0.83 -6.37 9.16
N VAL A 60 1.32 -7.12 10.14
CA VAL A 60 2.77 -7.35 10.39
C VAL A 60 3.45 -8.10 9.25
N ASP A 61 2.74 -9.03 8.61
CA ASP A 61 3.20 -9.80 7.45
C ASP A 61 3.44 -8.90 6.23
N VAL A 62 2.46 -8.10 5.87
CA VAL A 62 2.56 -7.10 4.80
C VAL A 62 3.67 -6.09 5.11
N LEU A 63 3.74 -5.61 6.35
CA LEU A 63 4.79 -4.70 6.80
C LEU A 63 6.19 -5.29 6.61
N LYS A 64 6.41 -6.54 7.06
CA LYS A 64 7.69 -7.24 6.88
C LYS A 64 8.04 -7.41 5.41
N TYR A 65 7.06 -7.75 4.57
CA TYR A 65 7.25 -7.88 3.14
C TYR A 65 7.70 -6.55 2.50
N LEU A 66 7.01 -5.45 2.81
CA LEU A 66 7.38 -4.12 2.30
C LEU A 66 8.80 -3.71 2.70
N ILE A 67 9.21 -3.97 3.95
CA ILE A 67 10.59 -3.72 4.40
C ILE A 67 11.59 -4.53 3.57
N LYS A 68 11.30 -5.81 3.32
CA LYS A 68 12.13 -6.67 2.46
C LYS A 68 12.23 -6.14 1.02
N ARG A 69 11.17 -5.48 0.54
CA ARG A 69 11.13 -4.80 -0.78
C ARG A 69 11.78 -3.42 -0.81
N GLY A 70 12.37 -2.97 0.30
CA GLY A 70 13.11 -1.71 0.38
C GLY A 70 12.28 -0.50 0.82
N ALA A 71 11.11 -0.69 1.44
CA ALA A 71 10.36 0.41 2.03
C ALA A 71 11.18 1.16 3.09
N ASN A 72 11.14 2.49 3.08
CA ASN A 72 11.89 3.32 4.03
C ASN A 72 11.21 3.34 5.41
N VAL A 73 11.81 2.66 6.38
CA VAL A 73 11.33 2.58 7.78
C VAL A 73 11.46 3.90 8.54
N GLU A 74 12.36 4.79 8.12
CA GLU A 74 12.58 6.08 8.78
C GLU A 74 11.66 7.19 8.23
N GLN A 75 10.85 6.90 7.21
CA GLN A 75 9.95 7.88 6.62
C GLN A 75 8.86 8.29 7.61
N ARG A 76 8.79 9.58 7.88
CA ARG A 76 7.77 10.18 8.75
C ARG A 76 6.72 10.91 7.92
N ARG A 77 5.49 10.94 8.42
CA ARG A 77 4.43 11.84 7.92
C ARG A 77 4.88 13.29 8.08
N LYS A 78 4.42 14.15 7.17
CA LYS A 78 4.62 15.61 7.26
C LYS A 78 3.78 16.20 8.39
#